data_AF-E0TCM8-F1
#
_entry.id   AF-E0TCM8-F1
#
_cell.length_a   1.000
_cell.length_b   1.000
_cell.length_c   1.000
_cell.angle_alpha   90.00
_cell.angle_beta   90.00
_cell.angle_gamma   90.00
#
_symmetry.space_group_name_H-M   'P 1'
#
loop_
_entity.id
_entity.type
_entity.pdbx_description
1 polymer ?
#
loop_
_entity_poly.entity_id
_entity_poly.type
_entity_poly.pdbx_seq_one_letter_code
_entity_poly.pdbx_strand_id
1 'polypeptide(L)'
;MVRLSHLVLLSGAALALAACGSNRGVLGGGKSSPDEFAIVTKAPLTVPPDFALRPPKPGETRPEALSTSERTRQLLIGDVNAAPPSNGELALLESAGAVEADSNIREILDAENGGRAEKNASLANQLIFWDFAGGEIDDTDAPLRVEDAEAWKQERAEAIESVTGGDPVVISRDRRILNLPGVR
;
A
#
# COMPACT_ATOMS: atom_id res chain seq x y z
N MET A 1 -54.06 4.49 -2.69
CA MET A 1 -52.76 4.41 -3.40
C MET A 1 -51.57 4.75 -2.50
N VAL A 2 -51.62 5.84 -1.73
CA VAL A 2 -50.51 6.30 -0.86
C VAL A 2 -50.06 5.26 0.19
N ARG A 3 -51.00 4.55 0.86
CA ARG A 3 -50.67 3.51 1.87
C ARG A 3 -49.93 2.29 1.30
N LEU A 4 -50.22 1.91 0.06
CA LEU A 4 -49.54 0.79 -0.60
C LEU A 4 -48.11 1.19 -1.02
N SER A 5 -47.93 2.44 -1.46
CA SER A 5 -46.62 3.00 -1.78
C SER A 5 -45.69 3.05 -0.56
N HIS A 6 -46.21 3.42 0.62
CA HIS A 6 -45.41 3.43 1.85
C HIS A 6 -45.00 2.04 2.31
N LEU A 7 -45.87 1.03 2.15
CA LEU A 7 -45.55 -0.37 2.46
C LEU A 7 -44.44 -0.94 1.56
N VAL A 8 -44.50 -0.63 0.25
CA VAL A 8 -43.46 -1.04 -0.70
C VAL A 8 -42.13 -0.33 -0.38
N LEU A 9 -42.16 0.96 -0.06
CA LEU A 9 -40.96 1.73 0.29
C LEU A 9 -40.30 1.21 1.58
N LEU A 10 -41.11 0.90 2.60
CA LEU A 10 -40.63 0.36 3.88
C LEU A 10 -40.03 -1.03 3.71
N SER A 11 -40.66 -1.89 2.89
CA SER A 11 -40.13 -3.22 2.59
C SER A 11 -38.81 -3.12 1.83
N GLY A 12 -38.70 -2.26 0.82
CA GLY A 12 -37.45 -2.04 0.08
C GLY A 12 -36.31 -1.54 0.96
N ALA A 13 -36.58 -0.59 1.87
CA ALA A 13 -35.60 -0.09 2.83
C ALA A 13 -35.12 -1.19 3.80
N ALA A 14 -36.02 -2.06 4.26
CA ALA A 14 -35.66 -3.18 5.13
C ALA A 14 -34.72 -4.19 4.44
N LEU A 15 -34.94 -4.50 3.15
CA LEU A 15 -34.04 -5.37 2.38
C LEU A 15 -32.67 -4.72 2.14
N ALA A 16 -32.63 -3.40 1.89
CA ALA A 16 -31.37 -2.68 1.69
C ALA A 16 -30.49 -2.65 2.96
N LEU A 17 -31.10 -2.45 4.14
CA LEU A 17 -30.36 -2.50 5.41
C LEU A 17 -29.89 -3.92 5.76
N ALA A 18 -30.67 -4.95 5.43
CA ALA A 18 -30.29 -6.35 5.66
C ALA A 18 -29.05 -6.75 4.83
N ALA A 19 -28.92 -6.24 3.60
CA ALA A 19 -27.77 -6.50 2.73
C ALA A 19 -26.47 -5.84 3.23
N CYS A 20 -26.57 -4.74 3.99
CA CYS A 20 -25.39 -4.06 4.53
C CYS A 20 -24.82 -4.77 5.79
N GLY A 21 -25.67 -5.48 6.54
CA GLY A 21 -25.28 -6.16 7.78
C GLY A 21 -24.51 -7.49 7.59
N SER A 22 -24.66 -8.14 6.43
CA SER A 22 -24.06 -9.45 6.12
C SER A 22 -22.60 -9.37 5.66
N ASN A 23 -22.14 -8.22 5.16
CA ASN A 23 -20.82 -8.05 4.55
C ASN A 23 -19.74 -7.54 5.51
N ARG A 24 -19.94 -7.68 6.82
CA ARG A 24 -18.99 -7.25 7.86
C ARG A 24 -17.58 -7.83 7.69
N GLY A 25 -17.44 -9.03 7.12
CA GLY A 25 -16.14 -9.63 6.80
C GLY A 25 -15.39 -8.97 5.65
N VAL A 26 -16.10 -8.44 4.63
CA VAL A 26 -15.51 -7.75 3.47
C VAL A 26 -15.17 -6.30 3.80
N LEU A 27 -15.95 -5.67 4.70
CA LEU A 27 -15.75 -4.30 5.16
C LEU A 27 -14.73 -4.17 6.31
N GLY A 28 -13.93 -5.21 6.57
CA GLY A 28 -12.85 -5.16 7.58
C GLY A 28 -13.33 -5.18 9.04
N GLY A 29 -14.61 -5.48 9.30
CA GLY A 29 -15.17 -5.59 10.65
C GLY A 29 -14.82 -6.88 11.40
N GLY A 30 -13.97 -7.73 10.80
CA GLY A 30 -13.48 -8.97 11.39
C GLY A 30 -11.95 -8.99 11.43
N LYS A 31 -11.40 -9.63 12.47
CA LYS A 31 -9.96 -9.87 12.58
C LYS A 31 -9.55 -10.98 11.61
N SER A 32 -9.06 -10.61 10.44
CA SER A 32 -8.37 -11.52 9.52
C SER A 32 -6.88 -11.45 9.83
N SER A 33 -6.43 -12.26 10.78
CA SER A 33 -4.99 -12.46 10.99
C SER A 33 -4.47 -13.37 9.88
N PRO A 34 -3.32 -13.06 9.25
CA PRO A 34 -2.64 -13.99 8.35
C PRO A 34 -2.35 -15.30 9.07
N ASP A 35 -2.58 -16.43 8.41
CA ASP A 35 -2.36 -17.76 8.97
C ASP A 35 -0.86 -17.98 9.23
N GLU A 36 -0.45 -17.92 10.50
CA GLU A 36 0.93 -18.15 10.93
C GLU A 36 1.42 -19.59 10.69
N PHE A 37 0.53 -20.52 10.33
CA PHE A 37 0.85 -21.91 9.98
C PHE A 37 0.74 -22.18 8.47
N ALA A 38 0.56 -21.15 7.64
CA ALA A 38 0.61 -21.31 6.19
C ALA A 38 2.03 -21.66 5.72
N ILE A 39 2.28 -22.95 5.54
CA ILE A 39 3.56 -23.46 5.04
C ILE A 39 3.62 -23.23 3.52
N VAL A 40 4.52 -22.36 3.08
CA VAL A 40 4.84 -22.21 1.65
C VAL A 40 5.60 -23.45 1.20
N THR A 41 5.04 -24.20 0.26
CA THR A 41 5.68 -25.39 -0.29
C THR A 41 6.86 -24.96 -1.17
N LYS A 42 8.06 -25.45 -0.82
CA LYS A 42 9.22 -25.37 -1.71
C LYS A 42 9.01 -26.37 -2.86
N ALA A 43 9.46 -26.02 -4.06
CA ALA A 43 9.46 -26.97 -5.18
C ALA A 43 10.13 -28.29 -4.75
N PRO A 44 9.55 -29.46 -5.09
CA PRO A 44 10.09 -30.74 -4.69
C PRO A 44 11.52 -30.89 -5.20
N LEU A 45 12.44 -31.27 -4.31
CA LEU A 45 13.82 -31.57 -4.69
C LEU A 45 13.82 -32.90 -5.44
N THR A 46 13.74 -32.85 -6.76
CA THR A 46 13.93 -34.02 -7.61
C THR A 46 15.42 -34.25 -7.76
N VAL A 47 15.89 -35.42 -7.35
CA VAL A 47 17.26 -35.85 -7.59
C VAL A 47 17.38 -36.20 -9.07
N PRO A 48 18.17 -35.48 -9.87
CA PRO A 48 18.35 -35.82 -11.28
C PRO A 48 19.00 -37.21 -11.39
N PRO A 49 18.63 -38.02 -12.40
CA PRO A 49 19.20 -39.36 -12.58
C PRO A 49 20.70 -39.32 -12.84
N ASP A 50 21.21 -38.21 -13.37
CA ASP A 50 22.64 -37.97 -13.55
C ASP A 50 23.18 -37.05 -12.44
N PHE A 51 23.85 -37.65 -11.45
CA PHE A 51 24.65 -36.95 -10.43
C PHE A 51 25.91 -36.25 -11.01
N ALA A 52 25.99 -36.08 -12.32
CA ALA A 52 27.15 -35.55 -13.05
C ALA A 52 27.16 -34.01 -13.12
N LEU A 53 26.56 -33.32 -12.13
CA LEU A 53 26.66 -31.87 -12.06
C LEU A 53 28.05 -31.48 -11.59
N ARG A 54 28.91 -31.09 -12.54
CA ARG A 54 30.14 -30.37 -12.22
C ARG A 54 29.76 -29.10 -11.46
N PRO A 55 30.47 -28.75 -10.37
CA PRO A 55 30.25 -27.48 -9.71
C PRO A 55 30.28 -26.35 -10.76
N PRO A 56 29.29 -25.44 -10.76
CA PRO A 56 29.29 -24.32 -11.70
C PRO A 56 30.60 -23.56 -11.53
N LYS A 57 31.19 -23.11 -12.64
CA LYS A 57 32.45 -22.38 -12.57
C LYS A 57 32.22 -21.10 -11.75
N PRO A 58 33.20 -20.64 -10.95
CA PRO A 58 33.08 -19.36 -10.25
C PRO A 58 32.69 -18.25 -11.25
N GLY A 59 31.54 -17.61 -11.05
CA GLY A 59 31.01 -16.55 -11.92
C GLY A 59 29.91 -16.96 -12.91
N GLU A 60 29.57 -18.24 -13.01
CA GLU A 60 28.44 -18.69 -13.83
C GLU A 60 27.12 -18.48 -13.08
N THR A 61 26.11 -17.93 -13.76
CA THR A 61 24.78 -17.68 -13.17
C THR A 61 24.22 -18.99 -12.64
N ARG A 62 24.07 -19.08 -11.33
CA ARG A 62 23.37 -20.19 -10.69
C ARG A 62 21.93 -20.17 -11.23
N PRO A 63 21.27 -21.32 -11.41
CA PRO A 63 19.81 -21.35 -11.48
C PRO A 63 19.29 -20.92 -10.11
N GLU A 64 19.24 -19.61 -9.88
CA GLU A 64 18.70 -19.01 -8.67
C GLU A 64 17.24 -19.47 -8.57
N ALA A 65 16.84 -20.02 -7.43
CA ALA A 65 15.42 -20.20 -7.18
C ALA A 65 14.78 -18.80 -7.24
N LEU A 66 13.83 -18.60 -8.16
CA LEU A 66 13.06 -17.35 -8.25
C LEU A 66 12.72 -16.86 -6.84
N SER A 67 13.11 -15.62 -6.54
CA SER A 67 12.79 -15.01 -5.25
C SER A 67 11.28 -15.05 -5.03
N THR A 68 10.84 -15.01 -3.77
CA THR A 68 9.41 -14.99 -3.45
C THR A 68 8.71 -13.84 -4.17
N SER A 69 9.33 -12.67 -4.21
CA SER A 69 8.84 -11.50 -4.94
C SER A 69 8.69 -11.75 -6.44
N GLU A 70 9.67 -12.38 -7.10
CA GLU A 70 9.57 -12.69 -8.52
C GLU A 70 8.49 -13.74 -8.81
N ARG A 71 8.36 -14.76 -7.97
CA ARG A 71 7.30 -15.77 -8.09
C ARG A 71 5.91 -15.15 -7.89
N THR A 72 5.74 -14.29 -6.88
CA THR A 72 4.47 -13.59 -6.65
C THR A 72 4.12 -12.68 -7.82
N ARG A 73 5.10 -11.96 -8.38
CA ARG A 73 4.89 -11.14 -9.58
C ARG A 73 4.41 -11.99 -10.75
N GLN A 74 5.05 -13.12 -11.01
CA GLN A 74 4.64 -14.03 -12.09
C GLN A 74 3.24 -14.64 -11.87
N LEU A 75 2.85 -14.90 -10.61
CA LEU A 75 1.48 -15.37 -10.30
C LEU A 75 0.42 -14.29 -10.47
N LEU A 76 0.73 -13.03 -10.12
CA LEU A 76 -0.23 -11.92 -10.18
C LEU A 76 -0.37 -11.36 -11.60
N ILE A 77 0.74 -11.23 -12.32
CA ILE A 77 0.79 -10.60 -13.65
C ILE A 77 0.66 -11.65 -14.76
N GLY A 78 0.96 -12.91 -14.46
CA GLY A 78 1.07 -13.99 -15.44
C GLY A 78 2.49 -14.13 -15.98
N ASP A 79 2.70 -15.13 -16.84
CA ASP A 79 3.98 -15.34 -17.51
C ASP A 79 4.18 -14.28 -18.60
N VAL A 80 5.29 -13.55 -18.54
CA VAL A 80 5.69 -12.58 -19.59
C VAL A 80 6.01 -13.26 -20.92
N ASN A 81 6.21 -14.58 -20.92
CA ASN A 81 6.40 -15.41 -22.11
C ASN A 81 5.13 -16.16 -22.52
N ALA A 82 3.96 -15.73 -22.03
CA ALA A 82 2.68 -16.33 -22.42
C ALA A 82 2.53 -16.34 -23.96
N ALA A 83 1.87 -17.38 -24.47
CA ALA A 83 1.57 -17.50 -25.89
C ALA A 83 0.86 -16.24 -26.40
N PRO A 84 1.07 -15.86 -27.69
CA PRO A 84 0.41 -14.70 -28.27
C PRO A 84 -1.11 -14.78 -28.06
N PRO A 85 -1.78 -13.66 -27.73
CA PRO A 85 -3.22 -13.65 -27.50
C PRO A 85 -3.96 -14.17 -28.72
N SER A 86 -5.04 -14.92 -28.47
CA SER A 86 -5.90 -15.42 -29.53
C SER A 86 -6.63 -14.28 -30.25
N ASN A 87 -7.12 -14.53 -31.48
CA ASN A 87 -7.90 -13.53 -32.22
C ASN A 87 -9.13 -13.02 -31.45
N GLY A 88 -9.73 -13.86 -30.61
CA GLY A 88 -10.87 -13.46 -29.76
C GLY A 88 -10.45 -12.55 -28.60
N GLU A 89 -9.28 -12.81 -27.99
CA GLU A 89 -8.72 -11.92 -26.96
C GLU A 89 -8.28 -10.58 -27.56
N LEU A 90 -7.69 -10.58 -28.75
CA LEU A 90 -7.35 -9.34 -29.45
C LEU A 90 -8.58 -8.48 -29.73
N ALA A 91 -9.68 -9.08 -30.20
CA ALA A 91 -10.94 -8.34 -30.41
C ALA A 91 -11.50 -7.78 -29.10
N LEU A 92 -11.36 -8.50 -27.99
CA LEU A 92 -11.77 -8.02 -26.67
C LEU A 92 -10.88 -6.85 -26.21
N LEU A 93 -9.56 -6.96 -26.36
CA LEU A 93 -8.60 -5.91 -26.03
C LEU A 93 -8.82 -4.65 -26.87
N GLU A 94 -9.13 -4.81 -28.16
CA GLU A 94 -9.47 -3.70 -29.06
C GLU A 94 -10.77 -3.02 -28.60
N SER A 95 -11.81 -3.79 -28.27
CA SER A 95 -13.06 -3.25 -27.73
C SER A 95 -12.88 -2.55 -26.37
N ALA A 96 -11.90 -2.98 -25.58
CA ALA A 96 -11.54 -2.39 -24.29
C ALA A 96 -10.57 -1.20 -24.42
N GLY A 97 -10.08 -0.89 -25.62
CA GLY A 97 -9.05 0.14 -25.84
C GLY A 97 -7.70 -0.19 -25.21
N ALA A 98 -7.43 -1.47 -24.92
CA ALA A 98 -6.25 -1.92 -24.19
C ALA A 98 -5.06 -2.30 -25.10
N VAL A 99 -5.24 -2.29 -26.42
CA VAL A 99 -4.20 -2.67 -27.40
C VAL A 99 -3.05 -1.66 -27.43
N GLU A 100 -3.34 -0.37 -27.21
CA GLU A 100 -2.36 0.73 -27.28
C GLU A 100 -1.92 1.22 -25.89
N ALA A 101 -2.21 0.46 -24.83
CA ALA A 101 -1.83 0.85 -23.48
C ALA A 101 -0.30 0.90 -23.32
N ASP A 102 0.22 2.03 -22.84
CA ASP A 102 1.65 2.20 -22.55
C ASP A 102 2.07 1.25 -21.41
N SER A 103 3.05 0.37 -21.68
CA SER A 103 3.56 -0.58 -20.69
C SER A 103 4.21 0.11 -19.48
N ASN A 104 4.69 1.34 -19.67
CA ASN A 104 5.38 2.14 -18.66
C ASN A 104 4.41 3.09 -17.92
N ILE A 105 3.09 2.99 -18.14
CA ILE A 105 2.11 3.90 -17.52
C ILE A 105 2.21 3.97 -15.99
N ARG A 106 2.65 2.87 -15.34
CA ARG A 106 2.88 2.85 -13.89
C ARG A 106 4.07 3.71 -13.49
N GLU A 107 5.15 3.66 -14.24
CA GLU A 107 6.36 4.46 -14.00
C GLU A 107 6.10 5.94 -14.26
N ILE A 108 5.33 6.24 -15.32
CA ILE A 108 4.86 7.59 -15.64
C ILE A 108 3.97 8.11 -14.51
N LEU A 109 2.97 7.32 -14.09
CA LEU A 109 2.06 7.70 -13.01
C LEU A 109 2.79 7.85 -11.68
N ASP A 110 3.78 7.01 -11.37
CA ASP A 110 4.60 7.11 -10.17
C ASP A 110 5.51 8.35 -10.23
N ALA A 111 6.03 8.72 -11.40
CA ALA A 111 6.76 9.97 -11.58
C ALA A 111 5.85 11.19 -11.43
N GLU A 112 4.63 11.14 -11.97
CA GLU A 112 3.61 12.19 -11.83
C GLU A 112 3.05 12.30 -10.40
N ASN A 113 2.89 11.17 -9.70
CA ASN A 113 2.37 11.11 -8.33
C ASN A 113 3.45 11.24 -7.27
N GLY A 114 4.72 10.97 -7.60
CA GLY A 114 5.86 11.14 -6.70
C GLY A 114 6.02 12.60 -6.25
N GLY A 115 5.59 13.56 -7.07
CA GLY A 115 5.47 14.97 -6.69
C GLY A 115 4.22 15.32 -5.87
N ARG A 116 3.21 14.43 -5.83
CA ARG A 116 1.97 14.58 -5.01
C ARG A 116 2.07 13.88 -3.65
N ALA A 117 3.27 13.72 -3.12
CA ALA A 117 3.49 13.25 -1.74
C ALA A 117 2.86 14.18 -0.69
N GLU A 118 2.56 15.43 -1.06
CA GLU A 118 1.67 16.30 -0.32
C GLU A 118 0.22 15.85 -0.57
N LYS A 119 -0.23 14.87 0.21
CA LYS A 119 -1.67 14.68 0.42
C LYS A 119 -2.22 16.04 0.84
N ASN A 120 -3.21 16.56 0.11
CA ASN A 120 -3.83 17.85 0.43
C ASN A 120 -4.05 17.93 1.94
N ALA A 121 -3.30 18.81 2.61
CA ALA A 121 -3.27 18.89 4.06
C ALA A 121 -4.70 19.06 4.62
N SER A 122 -5.55 19.76 3.87
CA SER A 122 -7.00 19.88 4.10
C SER A 122 -7.73 18.54 4.27
N LEU A 123 -7.54 17.55 3.39
CA LEU A 123 -8.26 16.27 3.47
C LEU A 123 -7.71 15.40 4.60
N ALA A 124 -6.39 15.35 4.75
CA ALA A 124 -5.74 14.58 5.82
C ALA A 124 -6.10 15.17 7.19
N ASN A 125 -6.06 16.51 7.34
CA ASN A 125 -6.52 17.20 8.54
C ASN A 125 -8.01 16.98 8.77
N GLN A 126 -8.87 17.09 7.77
CA GLN A 126 -10.31 16.87 7.95
C GLN A 126 -10.66 15.45 8.40
N LEU A 127 -9.85 14.44 8.03
CA LEU A 127 -10.00 13.06 8.50
C LEU A 127 -9.46 12.84 9.93
N ILE A 128 -8.33 13.47 10.27
CA ILE A 128 -7.71 13.37 11.60
C ILE A 128 -8.50 14.19 12.64
N PHE A 129 -8.96 15.37 12.22
CA PHE A 129 -9.65 16.40 12.99
C PHE A 129 -11.15 16.47 12.65
N TRP A 130 -11.77 15.31 12.41
CA TRP A 130 -13.12 15.15 11.86
C TRP A 130 -14.29 15.57 12.78
N ASP A 131 -14.02 15.93 14.03
CA ASP A 131 -15.03 16.38 14.99
C ASP A 131 -14.44 17.43 15.93
N PHE A 132 -14.94 18.67 15.82
CA PHE A 132 -14.80 19.70 16.84
C PHE A 132 -16.11 20.46 16.95
N ALA A 133 -16.61 20.56 18.17
CA ALA A 133 -17.81 21.32 18.50
C ALA A 133 -17.73 22.74 17.93
N GLY A 134 -18.55 23.05 16.92
CA GLY A 134 -18.63 24.38 16.32
C GLY A 134 -18.50 24.43 14.79
N GLY A 135 -18.11 23.34 14.12
CA GLY A 135 -18.06 23.30 12.64
C GLY A 135 -16.85 24.00 12.02
N GLU A 136 -15.86 24.38 12.83
CA GLU A 136 -14.57 24.92 12.40
C GLU A 136 -13.47 23.93 12.81
N ILE A 137 -12.52 23.67 11.92
CA ILE A 137 -11.43 22.73 12.16
C ILE A 137 -10.37 23.48 12.97
N ASP A 138 -10.25 23.15 14.25
CA ASP A 138 -9.19 23.68 15.13
C ASP A 138 -7.89 22.88 14.87
N ASP A 139 -6.98 23.47 14.10
CA ASP A 139 -5.72 22.85 13.67
C ASP A 139 -4.49 23.43 14.38
N THR A 140 -4.68 24.14 15.50
CA THR A 140 -3.58 24.82 16.22
C THR A 140 -2.52 23.85 16.73
N ASP A 141 -2.90 22.62 17.09
CA ASP A 141 -2.00 21.57 17.59
C ASP A 141 -1.49 20.63 16.48
N ALA A 142 -1.80 20.92 15.21
CA ALA A 142 -1.34 20.08 14.10
C ALA A 142 0.20 20.16 13.95
N PRO A 143 0.92 19.03 13.93
CA PRO A 143 2.39 19.03 13.88
C PRO A 143 2.97 19.58 12.57
N LEU A 144 2.14 19.78 11.54
CA LEU A 144 2.50 20.35 10.24
C LEU A 144 1.44 21.39 9.85
N ARG A 145 1.72 22.67 10.11
CA ARG A 145 0.93 23.80 9.62
C ARG A 145 1.59 24.30 8.34
N VAL A 146 0.99 24.02 7.19
CA VAL A 146 1.60 24.26 5.86
C VAL A 146 1.06 25.54 5.19
N GLU A 147 0.11 26.24 5.82
CA GLU A 147 -0.45 27.50 5.28
C GLU A 147 0.63 28.57 5.05
N ASP A 148 1.71 28.56 5.85
CA ASP A 148 2.88 29.41 5.63
C ASP A 148 4.18 28.63 5.93
N ALA A 149 4.65 27.91 4.92
CA ALA A 149 5.82 27.02 5.03
C ALA A 149 7.10 27.75 5.47
N GLU A 150 7.23 29.03 5.16
CA GLU A 150 8.40 29.83 5.55
C GLU A 150 8.36 30.21 7.04
N ALA A 151 7.19 30.59 7.56
CA ALA A 151 7.02 30.89 8.99
C ALA A 151 7.32 29.65 9.85
N TRP A 152 6.83 28.48 9.44
CA TRP A 152 7.10 27.22 10.14
C TRP A 152 8.59 26.84 10.15
N LYS A 153 9.30 27.06 9.04
CA LYS A 153 10.75 26.81 8.95
C LYS A 153 11.53 27.73 9.89
N GLN A 154 11.13 29.00 10.00
CA GLN A 154 11.77 29.97 10.89
C GLN A 154 11.58 29.58 12.36
N GLU A 155 10.35 29.29 12.79
CA GLU A 155 10.06 28.85 14.16
C GLU A 155 10.84 27.58 14.54
N ARG A 156 10.92 26.60 13.62
CA ARG A 156 11.73 25.41 13.84
C ARG A 156 13.23 25.68 13.87
N ALA A 157 13.74 26.60 13.05
CA ALA A 157 15.14 26.98 13.08
C ALA A 157 15.50 27.60 14.43
N GLU A 158 14.65 28.49 14.94
CA GLU A 158 14.80 29.09 16.28
C GLU A 158 14.73 28.03 17.39
N ALA A 159 13.78 27.09 17.31
CA ALA A 159 13.67 25.99 18.26
C ALA A 159 14.93 25.09 18.24
N ILE A 160 15.42 24.73 17.05
CA ILE A 160 16.65 23.94 16.91
C ILE A 160 17.85 24.71 17.46
N GLU A 161 17.99 26.00 17.15
CA GLU A 161 19.06 26.85 17.67
C GLU A 161 19.01 26.96 19.20
N SER A 162 17.81 27.10 19.77
CA SER A 162 17.63 27.15 21.23
C SER A 162 18.09 25.88 21.95
N VAL A 163 17.95 24.72 21.30
CA VAL A 163 18.29 23.40 21.88
C VAL A 163 19.75 23.03 21.61
N THR A 164 20.27 23.41 20.44
CA THR A 164 21.61 23.01 19.98
C THR A 164 22.68 24.06 20.25
N GLY A 165 22.28 25.30 20.58
CA GLY A 165 23.20 26.42 20.74
C GLY A 165 23.94 26.80 19.46
N GLY A 166 23.50 26.30 18.29
CA GLY A 166 24.19 26.46 17.00
C GLY A 166 25.32 25.45 16.76
N ASP A 167 25.59 24.55 17.72
CA ASP A 167 26.66 23.56 17.59
C ASP A 167 26.21 22.31 16.78
N PRO A 168 27.13 21.66 16.04
CA PRO A 168 26.82 20.47 15.27
C PRO A 168 26.45 19.29 16.20
N VAL A 169 25.24 18.77 16.05
CA VAL A 169 24.76 17.61 16.83
C VAL A 169 25.36 16.31 16.28
N VAL A 170 26.22 15.66 17.06
CA VAL A 170 26.79 14.35 16.73
C VAL A 170 25.96 13.24 17.38
N ILE A 171 25.12 12.58 16.58
CA ILE A 171 24.35 11.41 17.02
C ILE A 171 25.26 10.18 16.96
N SER A 172 25.72 9.70 18.12
CA SER A 172 26.46 8.43 18.23
C SER A 172 25.55 7.31 18.72
N ARG A 173 25.67 6.13 18.11
CA ARG A 173 24.99 4.92 18.61
C ARG A 173 25.87 4.27 19.67
N ASP A 174 25.50 4.38 20.95
CA ASP A 174 26.11 3.55 21.99
C ASP A 174 25.57 2.12 21.87
N ARG A 175 26.41 1.19 21.42
CA ARG A 175 26.04 -0.23 21.27
C ARG A 175 25.76 -0.93 22.60
N ARG A 176 26.06 -0.30 23.73
CA ARG A 176 25.82 -0.85 25.08
C ARG A 176 24.40 -0.64 25.56
N ILE A 177 23.64 0.26 24.93
CA ILE A 177 22.30 0.64 25.39
C ILE A 177 21.28 0.25 24.31
N LEU A 178 20.67 -0.93 24.48
CA LEU A 178 19.51 -1.33 23.69
C LEU A 178 18.29 -0.53 24.19
N ASN A 179 18.12 0.70 23.71
CA ASN A 179 16.88 1.46 23.92
C ASN A 179 15.78 0.90 23.00
N LEU A 180 15.31 -0.30 23.32
CA LEU A 180 14.09 -0.86 22.78
C LEU A 180 12.93 -0.39 23.67
N PRO A 181 11.94 0.36 23.15
CA PRO A 181 10.77 0.72 23.93
C PRO A 181 10.07 -0.56 24.39
N GLY A 182 9.90 -0.72 25.71
CA GLY A 182 9.25 -1.88 26.32
C GLY A 182 10.16 -2.97 26.88
N VAL A 183 11.49 -2.81 26.82
CA VAL A 183 12.42 -3.72 27.52
C VAL A 183 12.94 -3.03 28.79
N ARG A 184 12.36 -3.39 29.93
CA ARG A 184 12.99 -3.23 31.26
C ARG A 184 13.36 -4.61 31.77
#